data_AF-A0A537V1C0-F1
#
_entry.id   AF-A0A537V1C0-F1
#
_cell.length_a   1.000
_cell.length_b   1.000
_cell.length_c   1.000
_cell.angle_alpha   90.00
_cell.angle_beta   90.00
_cell.angle_gamma   90.00
#
_symmetry.space_group_name_H-M   'P 1'
#
loop_
_entity.id
_entity.type
_entity.pdbx_description
1 polymer ?
#
loop_
_entity_poly.entity_id
_entity_poly.type
_entity_poly.pdbx_seq_one_letter_code
_entity_poly.pdbx_strand_id
1 'polypeptide(L)'
;MILTVAAVVFREQFKEGVGSYSNLVGAGGVGVLMGIVTVGWLEERWSKERIIAGAFVVGGLGLLGAALYLRGWSILVASFVVGLAFAWKKVPVDTIVQGSLPDGYRGRVFSVYDVVYNVARIIAAALVIPLVPAIGTHGTVALVSLLFIAWAPVLPRWIGGVADVRIVFSEGAREEEWPRAVRWGAAEESVDVIKAWLEERSGERRRCFRLALRDGSDLDVSRAESGGLWMIDRERDEPRTSP
;
A
#
# COMPACT_ATOMS: atom_id res chain seq x y z
N MET A 1 -8.21 -15.60 3.72
CA MET A 1 -8.94 -16.12 2.54
C MET A 1 -8.08 -16.88 1.51
N ILE A 2 -6.73 -16.80 1.51
CA ILE A 2 -5.92 -17.74 0.70
C ILE A 2 -6.13 -19.18 1.18
N LEU A 3 -6.22 -19.39 2.50
CA LEU A 3 -6.58 -20.68 3.09
C LEU A 3 -8.01 -21.11 2.76
N THR A 4 -9.02 -20.27 2.99
CA THR A 4 -10.43 -20.70 2.95
C THR A 4 -10.97 -21.00 1.55
N VAL A 5 -10.55 -20.25 0.51
CA VAL A 5 -11.00 -20.52 -0.88
C VAL A 5 -10.11 -21.54 -1.58
N ALA A 6 -8.81 -21.61 -1.25
CA ALA A 6 -8.01 -22.75 -1.68
C ALA A 6 -8.56 -24.05 -1.07
N ALA A 7 -9.05 -24.07 0.18
CA ALA A 7 -9.60 -25.28 0.80
C ALA A 7 -10.80 -25.85 0.02
N VAL A 8 -11.69 -24.97 -0.46
CA VAL A 8 -12.93 -25.37 -1.13
C VAL A 8 -12.68 -25.74 -2.58
N VAL A 9 -11.89 -24.95 -3.32
CA VAL A 9 -11.60 -25.19 -4.74
C VAL A 9 -10.63 -26.37 -4.94
N PHE A 10 -9.69 -26.58 -4.01
CA PHE A 10 -8.70 -27.67 -4.11
C PHE A 10 -9.28 -29.02 -3.67
N ARG A 11 -10.30 -29.05 -2.79
CA ARG A 11 -11.02 -30.29 -2.41
C ARG A 11 -11.80 -30.89 -3.57
N GLU A 12 -12.38 -30.07 -4.44
CA GLU A 12 -13.31 -30.57 -5.47
C GLU A 12 -12.63 -30.97 -6.79
N GLN A 13 -11.46 -30.41 -7.14
CA GLN A 13 -10.86 -30.64 -8.47
C GLN A 13 -9.67 -31.61 -8.52
N PHE A 14 -8.84 -31.73 -7.48
CA PHE A 14 -7.53 -32.39 -7.68
C PHE A 14 -7.47 -33.88 -7.35
N LYS A 15 -8.46 -34.49 -6.68
CA LYS A 15 -8.40 -35.90 -6.21
C LYS A 15 -7.08 -36.28 -5.49
N GLU A 16 -6.29 -35.31 -5.07
CA GLU A 16 -5.03 -35.49 -4.34
C GLU A 16 -5.26 -35.29 -2.84
N GLY A 17 -4.65 -36.16 -2.03
CA GLY A 17 -4.88 -36.24 -0.60
C GLY A 17 -4.57 -34.96 0.18
N VAL A 18 -5.14 -34.85 1.38
CA VAL A 18 -5.03 -33.74 2.35
C VAL A 18 -3.57 -33.25 2.58
N GLY A 19 -2.58 -34.11 2.33
CA GLY A 19 -1.15 -33.75 2.39
C GLY A 19 -0.68 -32.76 1.31
N SER A 20 -1.16 -32.87 0.06
CA SER A 20 -0.79 -31.95 -1.03
C SER A 20 -1.26 -30.53 -0.74
N TYR A 21 -2.48 -30.40 -0.23
CA TYR A 21 -3.06 -29.12 0.19
C TYR A 21 -2.35 -28.49 1.40
N SER A 22 -2.00 -29.29 2.41
CA SER A 22 -1.29 -28.81 3.61
C SER A 22 0.09 -28.26 3.27
N ASN A 23 0.81 -28.92 2.36
CA ASN A 23 2.11 -28.45 1.86
C ASN A 23 1.98 -27.13 1.09
N LEU A 24 0.93 -26.98 0.30
CA LEU A 24 0.66 -25.75 -0.45
C LEU A 24 0.43 -24.56 0.48
N VAL A 25 -0.42 -24.76 1.48
CA VAL A 25 -0.69 -23.76 2.52
C VAL A 25 0.57 -23.44 3.31
N GLY A 26 1.35 -24.46 3.69
CA GLY A 26 2.61 -24.30 4.40
C GLY A 26 3.62 -23.46 3.61
N ALA A 27 3.84 -23.79 2.33
CA ALA A 27 4.73 -23.05 1.45
C ALA A 27 4.31 -21.58 1.31
N GLY A 28 3.02 -21.32 1.13
CA GLY A 28 2.49 -19.96 1.06
C GLY A 28 2.66 -19.20 2.38
N GLY A 29 2.43 -19.86 3.52
CA GLY A 29 2.66 -19.29 4.85
C GLY A 29 4.12 -18.90 5.08
N VAL A 30 5.06 -19.78 4.71
CA VAL A 30 6.51 -19.47 4.77
C VAL A 30 6.84 -18.29 3.86
N GLY A 31 6.26 -18.23 2.66
CA GLY A 31 6.40 -17.08 1.75
C GLY A 31 5.94 -15.77 2.39
N VAL A 32 4.77 -15.76 3.04
CA VAL A 32 4.26 -14.58 3.76
C VAL A 32 5.21 -14.15 4.88
N LEU A 33 5.68 -15.10 5.70
CA LEU A 33 6.62 -14.80 6.80
C LEU A 33 7.92 -14.19 6.29
N MET A 34 8.51 -14.79 5.26
CA MET A 34 9.70 -14.26 4.60
C MET A 34 9.44 -12.88 4.01
N GLY A 35 8.26 -12.65 3.43
CA GLY A 35 7.88 -11.37 2.86
C GLY A 35 7.75 -10.28 3.92
N ILE A 36 7.16 -10.60 5.09
CA ILE A 36 7.07 -9.68 6.23
C ILE A 36 8.47 -9.30 6.74
N VAL A 37 9.38 -10.28 6.88
CA VAL A 37 10.74 -10.01 7.35
C VAL A 37 11.53 -9.18 6.34
N THR A 38 11.33 -9.42 5.05
CA THR A 38 12.10 -8.74 4.01
C THR A 38 11.55 -7.36 3.64
N VAL A 39 10.26 -7.08 3.87
CA VAL A 39 9.65 -5.82 3.40
C VAL A 39 10.31 -4.57 3.99
N GLY A 40 10.75 -4.59 5.26
CA GLY A 40 11.44 -3.45 5.87
C GLY A 40 12.74 -3.09 5.15
N TRP A 41 13.54 -4.11 4.81
CA TRP A 41 14.75 -3.96 3.99
C TRP A 41 14.43 -3.42 2.58
N LEU A 42 13.29 -3.79 1.99
CA LEU A 42 12.87 -3.26 0.69
C LEU A 42 12.47 -1.78 0.82
N GLU A 43 11.76 -1.39 1.89
CA GLU A 43 11.32 -0.01 2.15
C GLU A 43 12.48 0.95 2.42
N GLU A 44 13.64 0.47 2.90
CA GLU A 44 14.87 1.25 3.00
C GLU A 44 15.48 1.60 1.63
N ARG A 45 15.18 0.82 0.58
CA ARG A 45 15.84 0.92 -0.74
C ARG A 45 14.94 1.48 -1.82
N TRP A 46 13.65 1.23 -1.74
CA TRP A 46 12.69 1.55 -2.78
C TRP A 46 11.44 2.22 -2.19
N SER A 47 10.79 3.05 -2.99
CA SER A 47 9.50 3.63 -2.60
C SER A 47 8.43 2.54 -2.48
N LYS A 48 7.47 2.74 -1.59
CA LYS A 48 6.38 1.78 -1.31
C LYS A 48 5.63 1.39 -2.58
N GLU A 49 5.41 2.33 -3.49
CA GLU A 49 4.75 2.12 -4.78
C GLU A 49 5.55 1.18 -5.69
N ARG A 50 6.89 1.32 -5.71
CA ARG A 50 7.78 0.46 -6.49
C ARG A 50 7.81 -0.95 -5.92
N ILE A 51 7.80 -1.09 -4.60
CA ILE A 51 7.74 -2.39 -3.92
C ILE A 51 6.43 -3.09 -4.26
N ILE A 52 5.30 -2.37 -4.17
CA ILE A 52 3.98 -2.87 -4.55
C ILE A 52 3.98 -3.33 -6.01
N ALA A 53 4.47 -2.50 -6.94
CA ALA A 53 4.56 -2.88 -8.35
C ALA A 53 5.45 -4.12 -8.58
N GLY A 54 6.61 -4.17 -7.92
CA GLY A 54 7.51 -5.31 -7.96
C GLY A 54 6.85 -6.59 -7.43
N ALA A 55 6.04 -6.49 -6.38
CA ALA A 55 5.28 -7.62 -5.84
C ALA A 55 4.27 -8.19 -6.86
N PHE A 56 3.58 -7.33 -7.62
CA PHE A 56 2.70 -7.77 -8.70
C PHE A 56 3.46 -8.47 -9.83
N VAL A 57 4.63 -7.96 -10.22
CA VAL A 57 5.49 -8.62 -11.23
C VAL A 57 5.97 -9.98 -10.72
N VAL A 58 6.52 -10.04 -9.52
CA VAL A 58 7.06 -11.26 -8.91
C VAL A 58 5.96 -12.32 -8.73
N GLY A 59 4.81 -11.92 -8.21
CA GLY A 59 3.64 -12.79 -8.08
C GLY A 59 3.13 -13.28 -9.44
N GLY A 60 3.03 -12.38 -10.42
CA GLY A 60 2.59 -12.72 -11.77
C GLY A 60 3.56 -13.67 -12.49
N LEU A 61 4.87 -13.46 -12.38
CA LEU A 61 5.88 -14.37 -12.94
C LEU A 61 5.86 -15.74 -12.25
N GLY A 62 5.69 -15.78 -10.92
CA GLY A 62 5.55 -17.02 -10.16
C GLY A 62 4.35 -17.84 -10.61
N LEU A 63 3.20 -17.18 -10.79
CA LEU A 63 1.99 -17.82 -11.31
C LEU A 63 2.13 -18.24 -12.78
N LEU A 64 2.79 -17.43 -13.61
CA LEU A 64 3.02 -17.76 -15.02
C LEU A 64 3.91 -18.99 -15.15
N GLY A 65 4.98 -19.09 -14.35
CA GLY A 65 5.82 -20.28 -14.29
C GLY A 65 5.05 -21.53 -13.88
N ALA A 66 4.12 -21.40 -12.92
CA ALA A 66 3.24 -22.48 -12.51
C ALA A 66 2.25 -22.88 -13.62
N ALA A 67 1.71 -21.91 -14.36
CA ALA A 67 0.79 -22.15 -15.46
C ALA A 67 1.46 -22.91 -16.62
N LEU A 68 2.76 -22.69 -16.87
CA LEU A 68 3.51 -23.41 -17.90
C LEU A 68 3.89 -24.82 -17.47
N TYR A 69 4.09 -25.05 -16.18
CA TYR A 69 4.50 -26.34 -15.63
C TYR A 69 3.66 -26.67 -14.40
N LEU A 70 2.54 -27.40 -14.54
CA LEU A 70 1.77 -27.93 -13.39
C LEU A 70 2.36 -29.26 -12.92
N ARG A 71 3.42 -29.19 -12.10
CA ARG A 71 3.98 -30.32 -11.34
C ARG A 71 3.89 -30.00 -9.86
N GLY A 72 3.85 -31.01 -8.99
CA GLY A 72 3.70 -30.78 -7.54
C GLY A 72 4.68 -29.75 -6.95
N TRP A 73 5.95 -29.79 -7.38
CA TRP A 73 6.97 -28.83 -6.93
C TRP A 73 6.73 -27.38 -7.40
N SER A 74 6.33 -27.17 -8.66
CA SER A 74 6.14 -25.82 -9.19
C SER A 74 4.94 -25.11 -8.55
N ILE A 75 3.91 -25.87 -8.16
CA ILE A 75 2.76 -25.32 -7.43
C ILE A 75 3.18 -24.88 -6.02
N LEU A 76 4.07 -25.63 -5.34
CA LEU A 76 4.63 -25.21 -4.03
C LEU A 76 5.46 -23.94 -4.15
N VAL A 77 6.35 -23.86 -5.14
CA VAL A 77 7.14 -22.65 -5.41
C VAL A 77 6.23 -21.47 -5.72
N ALA A 78 5.20 -21.66 -6.54
CA ALA A 78 4.25 -20.62 -6.86
C ALA A 78 3.49 -20.13 -5.62
N SER A 79 3.05 -21.04 -4.74
CA SER A 79 2.41 -20.69 -3.47
C SER A 79 3.33 -19.85 -2.59
N PHE A 80 4.59 -20.25 -2.46
CA PHE A 80 5.60 -19.49 -1.73
C PHE A 80 5.78 -18.09 -2.32
N VAL A 81 5.96 -17.96 -3.64
CA VAL A 81 6.15 -16.68 -4.33
C VAL A 81 4.93 -15.78 -4.19
N VAL A 82 3.71 -16.34 -4.30
CA VAL A 82 2.46 -15.60 -4.08
C VAL A 82 2.35 -15.12 -2.63
N GLY A 83 2.74 -15.95 -1.66
CA GLY A 83 2.80 -15.55 -0.25
C GLY A 83 3.79 -14.40 -0.01
N LEU A 84 4.97 -14.49 -0.60
CA LEU A 84 6.00 -13.44 -0.54
C LEU A 84 5.49 -12.12 -1.15
N ALA A 85 4.98 -12.18 -2.37
CA ALA A 85 4.40 -11.03 -3.08
C ALA A 85 3.20 -10.45 -2.32
N PHE A 86 2.39 -11.28 -1.66
CA PHE A 86 1.28 -10.81 -0.84
C PHE A 86 1.78 -9.88 0.26
N ALA A 87 2.81 -10.28 1.01
CA ALA A 87 3.36 -9.46 2.09
C ALA A 87 4.01 -8.18 1.58
N TRP A 88 4.84 -8.27 0.52
CA TRP A 88 5.45 -7.10 -0.13
C TRP A 88 4.43 -6.11 -0.67
N LYS A 89 3.24 -6.56 -1.05
CA LYS A 89 2.15 -5.68 -1.45
C LYS A 89 1.35 -5.17 -0.24
N LYS A 90 0.99 -6.04 0.71
CA LYS A 90 0.04 -5.74 1.77
C LYS A 90 0.62 -4.78 2.80
N VAL A 91 1.86 -5.02 3.25
CA VAL A 91 2.48 -4.19 4.29
C VAL A 91 2.63 -2.73 3.82
N PRO A 92 3.22 -2.42 2.65
CA PRO A 92 3.38 -1.03 2.24
C PRO A 92 2.04 -0.34 1.96
N VAL A 93 1.03 -1.06 1.45
CA VAL A 93 -0.32 -0.51 1.27
C VAL A 93 -0.95 -0.15 2.62
N ASP A 94 -0.84 -1.02 3.63
CA ASP A 94 -1.38 -0.77 4.95
C ASP A 94 -0.68 0.42 5.60
N THR A 95 0.65 0.52 5.46
CA THR A 95 1.44 1.65 5.94
C THR A 95 1.05 2.96 5.23
N ILE A 96 0.81 2.94 3.91
CA ILE A 96 0.32 4.13 3.17
C ILE A 96 -1.03 4.58 3.73
N VAL A 97 -1.98 3.66 3.88
CA VAL A 97 -3.31 3.97 4.42
C VAL A 97 -3.21 4.50 5.85
N GLN A 98 -2.42 3.86 6.71
CA GLN A 98 -2.26 4.28 8.10
C GLN A 98 -1.55 5.62 8.25
N GLY A 99 -0.54 5.90 7.41
CA GLY A 99 0.19 7.17 7.37
C GLY A 99 -0.58 8.31 6.71
N SER A 100 -1.70 8.02 6.05
CA SER A 100 -2.57 9.05 5.45
C SER A 100 -3.70 9.49 6.39
N LEU A 101 -3.74 8.99 7.63
CA LEU A 101 -4.86 9.15 8.56
C LEU A 101 -4.38 9.65 9.93
N PRO A 102 -5.02 10.70 10.48
CA PRO A 102 -4.79 11.15 11.85
C PRO A 102 -5.10 10.04 12.87
N ASP A 103 -4.35 10.01 13.98
CA ASP A 103 -4.40 8.95 15.00
C ASP A 103 -5.81 8.67 15.52
N GLY A 104 -6.60 9.73 15.76
CA GLY A 104 -7.98 9.63 16.27
C GLY A 104 -8.97 8.94 15.34
N TYR A 105 -8.67 8.87 14.03
CA TYR A 105 -9.53 8.26 13.02
C TYR A 105 -8.97 6.95 12.45
N ARG A 106 -7.67 6.67 12.68
CA ARG A 106 -6.95 5.53 12.12
C ARG A 106 -7.69 4.21 12.32
N GLY A 107 -8.12 3.87 13.54
CA GLY A 107 -8.78 2.60 13.82
C GLY A 107 -10.14 2.42 13.12
N ARG A 108 -10.93 3.49 13.00
CA ARG A 108 -12.27 3.45 12.36
C ARG A 108 -12.16 3.29 10.86
N VAL A 109 -11.29 4.10 10.23
CA VAL A 109 -11.07 4.04 8.79
C VAL A 109 -10.37 2.74 8.41
N PHE A 110 -9.43 2.25 9.23
CA PHE A 110 -8.78 0.96 9.00
C PHE A 110 -9.78 -0.21 9.04
N SER A 111 -10.78 -0.15 9.92
CA SER A 111 -11.86 -1.16 9.95
C SER A 111 -12.69 -1.17 8.66
N VAL A 112 -13.07 0.01 8.15
CA VAL A 112 -13.79 0.13 6.87
C VAL A 112 -12.91 -0.34 5.70
N TYR A 113 -11.65 0.08 5.69
CA TYR A 113 -10.66 -0.37 4.71
C TYR A 113 -10.52 -1.89 4.70
N ASP A 114 -10.48 -2.54 5.86
CA ASP A 114 -10.39 -4.00 5.94
C ASP A 114 -11.66 -4.70 5.41
N VAL A 115 -12.84 -4.16 5.71
CA VAL A 115 -14.10 -4.65 5.14
C VAL A 115 -14.09 -4.54 3.62
N VAL A 116 -13.72 -3.37 3.06
CA VAL A 116 -13.63 -3.16 1.61
C VAL A 116 -12.60 -4.11 0.98
N TYR A 117 -11.45 -4.28 1.62
CA TYR A 117 -10.41 -5.19 1.18
C TYR A 117 -10.93 -6.64 1.11
N ASN A 118 -11.66 -7.09 2.13
CA ASN A 118 -12.26 -8.42 2.16
C ASN A 118 -13.38 -8.59 1.13
N VAL A 119 -14.23 -7.59 0.93
CA VAL A 119 -15.27 -7.61 -0.12
C VAL A 119 -14.65 -7.68 -1.51
N ALA A 120 -13.62 -6.87 -1.79
CA ALA A 120 -12.91 -6.91 -3.07
C ALA A 120 -12.31 -8.29 -3.35
N ARG A 121 -11.81 -8.99 -2.32
CA ARG A 121 -11.32 -10.37 -2.45
C ARG A 121 -12.44 -11.37 -2.78
N ILE A 122 -13.62 -11.21 -2.18
CA ILE A 122 -14.78 -12.06 -2.47
C ILE A 122 -15.21 -11.86 -3.92
N ILE A 123 -15.27 -10.61 -4.39
CA ILE A 123 -15.59 -10.28 -5.79
C ILE A 123 -14.55 -10.90 -6.73
N ALA A 124 -13.26 -10.77 -6.43
CA ALA A 124 -12.21 -11.38 -7.24
C ALA A 124 -12.37 -12.91 -7.32
N ALA A 125 -12.68 -13.59 -6.22
CA ALA A 125 -12.96 -15.02 -6.22
C ALA A 125 -14.20 -15.35 -7.08
N ALA A 126 -15.27 -14.58 -6.94
CA ALA A 126 -16.50 -14.76 -7.73
C ALA A 126 -16.28 -14.58 -9.24
N LEU A 127 -15.32 -13.74 -9.65
CA LEU A 127 -14.93 -13.57 -11.05
C LEU A 127 -14.01 -14.69 -11.55
N VAL A 128 -13.09 -15.18 -10.71
CA VAL A 128 -12.07 -16.16 -11.11
C VAL A 128 -12.62 -17.60 -11.12
N ILE A 129 -13.47 -17.97 -10.16
CA ILE A 129 -14.00 -19.34 -10.04
C ILE A 129 -14.70 -19.82 -11.32
N PRO A 130 -15.58 -19.03 -11.98
CA PRO A 130 -16.24 -19.44 -13.22
C PRO A 130 -15.30 -19.56 -14.43
N LEU A 131 -14.11 -18.94 -14.41
CA LEU A 131 -13.14 -19.05 -15.50
C LEU A 131 -12.51 -20.45 -15.55
N VAL A 132 -12.37 -21.12 -14.41
CA VAL A 132 -11.74 -22.45 -14.33
C VAL A 132 -12.47 -23.48 -15.21
N PRO A 133 -13.79 -23.68 -15.13
CA PRO A 133 -14.49 -24.59 -16.03
C PRO A 133 -14.59 -24.06 -17.48
N ALA A 134 -14.49 -22.75 -17.70
CA ALA A 134 -14.65 -22.15 -19.03
C ALA A 134 -13.39 -22.26 -19.91
N ILE A 135 -12.20 -21.99 -19.35
CA ILE A 135 -10.93 -21.95 -20.09
C ILE A 135 -9.84 -22.85 -19.49
N GLY A 136 -10.17 -23.63 -18.45
CA GLY A 136 -9.27 -24.54 -17.76
C GLY A 136 -8.37 -23.84 -16.72
N THR A 137 -7.78 -24.64 -15.84
CA THR A 137 -6.90 -24.16 -14.76
C THR A 137 -5.65 -23.45 -15.30
N HIS A 138 -4.98 -24.03 -16.30
CA HIS A 138 -3.82 -23.39 -16.95
C HIS A 138 -4.19 -22.03 -17.56
N GLY A 139 -5.29 -21.95 -18.31
CA GLY A 139 -5.76 -20.72 -18.95
C GLY A 139 -6.13 -19.64 -17.93
N THR A 140 -6.81 -20.03 -16.85
CA THR A 140 -7.22 -19.12 -15.77
C THR A 140 -6.00 -18.58 -15.02
N VAL A 141 -5.06 -19.44 -14.63
CA VAL A 141 -3.84 -19.01 -13.93
C VAL A 141 -2.99 -18.12 -14.84
N ALA A 142 -2.83 -18.47 -16.12
CA ALA A 142 -2.10 -17.65 -17.09
C ALA A 142 -2.74 -16.27 -17.27
N LEU A 143 -4.07 -16.21 -17.41
CA LEU A 143 -4.80 -14.95 -17.52
C LEU A 143 -4.59 -14.05 -16.29
N VAL A 144 -4.76 -14.59 -15.08
CA VAL A 144 -4.53 -13.86 -13.82
C VAL A 144 -3.08 -13.37 -13.73
N SER A 145 -2.12 -14.21 -14.14
CA SER A 145 -0.70 -13.87 -14.17
C SER A 145 -0.41 -12.67 -15.08
N LEU A 146 -0.96 -12.71 -16.29
CA LEU A 146 -0.81 -11.63 -17.27
C LEU A 146 -1.46 -10.34 -16.78
N LEU A 147 -2.64 -10.41 -16.16
CA LEU A 147 -3.29 -9.24 -15.57
C LEU A 147 -2.45 -8.62 -14.44
N PHE A 148 -1.83 -9.44 -13.59
CA PHE A 148 -0.95 -8.95 -12.52
C PHE A 148 0.26 -8.21 -13.09
N ILE A 149 0.92 -8.79 -14.10
CA ILE A 149 2.08 -8.18 -14.76
C ILE A 149 1.68 -6.89 -15.49
N ALA A 150 0.56 -6.92 -16.21
CA ALA A 150 0.05 -5.76 -16.96
C ALA A 150 -0.36 -4.60 -16.05
N TRP A 151 -0.83 -4.89 -14.83
CA TRP A 151 -1.23 -3.87 -13.86
C TRP A 151 -0.04 -3.22 -13.14
N ALA A 152 1.09 -3.92 -13.02
CA ALA A 152 2.29 -3.44 -12.33
C ALA A 152 2.77 -2.02 -12.75
N PRO A 153 2.90 -1.66 -14.04
CA PRO A 153 3.36 -0.32 -14.44
C PRO A 153 2.34 0.81 -14.18
N VAL A 154 1.07 0.48 -13.99
CA VAL A 154 -0.01 1.44 -13.70
C VAL A 154 -0.01 1.84 -12.22
N LEU A 155 0.30 0.88 -11.34
CA LEU A 155 0.24 1.05 -9.88
C LEU A 155 1.04 2.24 -9.34
N PRO A 156 2.31 2.48 -9.73
CA PRO A 156 3.05 3.62 -9.20
C PRO A 156 2.45 4.97 -9.56
N ARG A 157 1.86 5.08 -10.75
CA ARG A 157 1.20 6.31 -11.22
C ARG A 157 -0.11 6.55 -10.50
N TRP A 158 -0.86 5.48 -10.25
CA TRP A 158 -2.16 5.57 -9.61
C TRP A 158 -2.02 5.82 -8.09
N ILE A 159 -1.11 5.13 -7.42
CA ILE A 159 -0.87 5.28 -5.98
C ILE A 159 -0.16 6.60 -5.67
N GLY A 160 0.85 6.98 -6.48
CA GLY A 160 1.58 8.23 -6.29
C GLY A 160 0.71 9.49 -6.40
N GLY A 161 -0.45 9.42 -7.07
CA GLY A 161 -1.41 10.52 -7.16
C GLY A 161 -2.33 10.68 -5.93
N VAL A 162 -2.41 9.69 -5.04
CA VAL A 162 -3.30 9.70 -3.86
C VAL A 162 -2.65 10.33 -2.64
N ALA A 163 -1.31 10.43 -2.60
CA ALA A 163 -0.53 10.97 -1.48
C ALA A 163 -0.23 12.48 -1.61
N ASP A 164 -1.14 13.27 -2.19
CA ASP A 164 -0.95 14.72 -2.33
C ASP A 164 -1.43 15.44 -1.06
N VAL A 165 -0.48 15.82 -0.20
CA VAL A 165 -0.73 16.68 0.96
C VAL A 165 -0.74 18.12 0.47
N ARG A 166 -1.93 18.69 0.28
CA ARG A 166 -2.10 20.07 -0.17
C ARG A 166 -2.40 20.98 1.01
N ILE A 167 -1.50 21.92 1.27
CA ILE A 167 -1.74 22.98 2.25
C ILE A 167 -2.66 24.04 1.62
N VAL A 168 -3.81 24.28 2.26
CA VAL A 168 -4.80 25.27 1.81
C VAL A 168 -4.50 26.61 2.48
N PHE A 169 -4.17 27.60 1.66
CA PHE A 169 -3.96 29.00 2.04
C PHE A 169 -5.25 29.79 1.80
N SER A 170 -5.49 30.85 2.58
CA SER A 170 -6.68 31.70 2.43
C SER A 170 -6.63 32.48 1.11
N GLU A 171 -7.58 32.25 0.20
CA GLU A 171 -7.82 33.17 -0.93
C GLU A 171 -8.50 34.43 -0.40
N GLY A 172 -7.75 35.53 -0.27
CA GLY A 172 -8.32 36.84 0.04
C GLY A 172 -7.36 37.87 0.64
N ALA A 173 -6.64 38.56 -0.25
CA ALA A 173 -6.02 39.88 -0.09
C ALA A 173 -4.76 40.06 0.81
N ARG A 174 -3.65 40.37 0.11
CA ARG A 174 -2.39 41.04 0.53
C ARG A 174 -1.35 40.22 1.31
N GLU A 175 -0.19 40.02 0.66
CA GLU A 175 1.20 39.80 1.11
C GLU A 175 1.55 38.83 2.27
N GLU A 176 0.60 38.32 3.04
CA GLU A 176 0.82 37.37 4.15
C GLU A 176 -0.06 36.11 3.99
N GLU A 177 0.38 35.19 3.12
CA GLU A 177 -0.24 33.87 2.92
C GLU A 177 0.08 32.94 4.12
N TRP A 178 -0.80 32.90 5.11
CA TRP A 178 -0.69 31.95 6.23
C TRP A 178 -1.48 30.64 5.96
N PRO A 179 -0.89 29.46 6.24
CA PRO A 179 -1.55 28.17 6.05
C PRO A 179 -2.65 27.97 7.11
N ARG A 180 -3.87 27.59 6.68
CA ARG A 180 -5.03 27.42 7.58
C ARG A 180 -5.51 25.97 7.68
N ALA A 181 -5.29 25.17 6.66
CA ALA A 181 -5.63 23.76 6.68
C ALA A 181 -4.60 22.94 5.92
N VAL A 182 -4.35 21.72 6.39
CA VAL A 182 -3.61 20.71 5.65
C VAL A 182 -4.65 19.73 5.10
N ARG A 183 -4.69 19.59 3.78
CA ARG A 183 -5.56 18.64 3.09
C ARG A 183 -4.76 17.39 2.76
N TRP A 184 -5.06 16.30 3.44
CA TRP A 184 -4.58 14.96 3.13
C TRP A 184 -5.58 14.27 2.21
N GLY A 185 -5.37 14.36 0.89
CA GLY A 185 -6.31 13.80 -0.08
C GLY A 185 -7.72 14.39 0.05
N ALA A 186 -8.66 13.62 0.60
CA ALA A 186 -10.06 14.03 0.85
C ALA A 186 -10.33 14.56 2.27
N ALA A 187 -9.39 14.39 3.20
CA ALA A 187 -9.50 14.90 4.57
C ALA A 187 -8.89 16.31 4.63
N GLU A 188 -9.64 17.27 5.17
CA GLU A 188 -9.16 18.63 5.42
C GLU A 188 -9.12 18.86 6.92
N GLU A 189 -7.94 19.13 7.46
CA GLU A 189 -7.76 19.44 8.87
C GLU A 189 -7.29 20.88 9.02
N SER A 190 -8.00 21.66 9.85
CA SER A 190 -7.58 23.02 10.18
C SER A 190 -6.32 22.97 11.05
N VAL A 191 -5.31 23.74 10.70
CA VAL A 191 -4.06 23.86 11.45
C VAL A 191 -3.89 25.27 12.00
N ASP A 192 -3.31 25.36 13.19
CA ASP A 192 -2.88 26.63 13.77
C ASP A 192 -1.38 26.83 13.52
N VAL A 193 -0.97 27.99 13.02
CA VAL A 193 0.45 28.27 12.77
C VAL A 193 1.15 28.60 14.08
N ILE A 194 2.03 27.70 14.54
CA ILE A 194 2.85 27.90 15.74
C ILE A 194 4.02 28.82 15.43
N LYS A 195 4.69 28.60 14.30
CA LYS A 195 5.93 29.30 13.95
C LYS A 195 6.10 29.39 12.44
N ALA A 196 6.62 30.51 11.96
CA ALA A 196 7.09 30.68 10.60
C ALA A 196 8.58 31.08 10.63
N TRP A 197 9.40 30.49 9.77
CA TRP A 197 10.80 30.89 9.59
C TRP A 197 11.25 30.70 8.15
N LEU A 198 12.38 31.33 7.81
CA LEU A 198 13.07 31.13 6.54
C LEU A 198 14.35 30.32 6.81
N GLU A 199 14.56 29.27 6.04
CA GLU A 199 15.73 28.40 6.14
C GLU A 199 16.42 28.30 4.79
N GLU A 200 17.74 28.48 4.75
CA GLU A 200 18.54 28.33 3.55
C GLU A 200 19.20 26.95 3.58
N ARG A 201 18.72 26.03 2.75
CA ARG A 201 19.17 24.63 2.72
C ARG A 201 19.74 24.33 1.35
N SER A 202 21.01 23.94 1.29
CA SER A 202 21.72 23.64 0.04
C SER A 202 21.73 24.79 -0.99
N GLY A 203 21.76 26.04 -0.52
CA GLY A 203 21.78 27.24 -1.39
C GLY A 203 20.41 27.67 -1.92
N GLU A 204 19.32 27.06 -1.45
CA GLU A 204 17.95 27.43 -1.80
C GLU A 204 17.20 27.93 -0.56
N ARG A 205 16.56 29.11 -0.66
CA ARG A 205 15.74 29.67 0.41
C ARG A 205 14.39 28.97 0.47
N ARG A 206 14.01 28.51 1.65
CA ARG A 206 12.75 27.82 1.93
C ARG A 206 11.95 28.55 3.00
N ARG A 207 10.66 28.71 2.74
CA ARG A 207 9.67 29.13 3.75
C ARG A 207 9.23 27.90 4.53
N CYS A 208 9.39 27.95 5.83
CA CYS A 208 9.06 26.87 6.73
C CYS A 208 7.95 27.31 7.70
N PHE A 209 6.97 26.44 7.92
CA PHE A 209 5.91 26.62 8.89
C PHE A 209 5.89 25.43 9.86
N ARG A 210 5.62 25.74 11.13
CA ARG A 210 5.21 24.75 12.13
C ARG A 210 3.72 24.90 12.36
N LEU A 211 3.01 23.81 12.22
CA LEU A 211 1.56 23.73 12.24
C LEU A 211 1.14 22.85 13.43
N ALA A 212 0.25 23.36 14.28
CA ALA A 212 -0.43 22.59 15.31
C ALA A 212 -1.63 21.89 14.68
N LEU A 213 -1.71 20.58 14.85
CA LEU A 213 -2.86 19.77 14.44
C LEU A 213 -3.90 19.70 15.56
N ARG A 214 -5.14 19.34 15.21
CA ARG A 214 -6.23 19.26 16.20
C ARG A 214 -6.05 18.11 17.18
N ASP A 215 -5.28 17.09 16.78
CA ASP A 215 -4.90 15.97 17.64
C ASP A 215 -3.79 16.33 18.65
N GLY A 216 -3.23 17.54 18.57
CA GLY A 216 -2.20 18.05 19.48
C GLY A 216 -0.77 17.78 19.03
N SER A 217 -0.56 17.19 17.86
CA SER A 217 0.75 17.00 17.23
C SER A 217 1.23 18.25 16.48
N ASP A 218 2.54 18.33 16.25
CA ASP A 218 3.18 19.43 15.53
C ASP A 218 3.74 18.92 14.18
N LEU A 219 3.41 19.63 13.10
CA LEU A 219 3.87 19.33 11.73
C LEU A 219 4.76 20.47 11.20
N ASP A 220 6.03 20.16 10.91
CA ASP A 220 6.97 21.07 10.25
C ASP A 220 6.87 20.86 8.72
N VAL A 221 6.53 21.91 7.96
CA VAL A 221 6.41 21.91 6.50
C VAL A 221 7.29 23.00 5.87
N SER A 222 7.86 22.75 4.69
CA SER A 222 8.61 23.76 3.94
C SER A 222 8.31 23.81 2.45
N ARG A 223 8.57 24.96 1.85
CA ARG A 223 8.48 25.19 0.40
C ARG A 223 9.62 26.09 -0.06
N ALA A 224 10.24 25.74 -1.18
CA ALA A 224 11.23 26.59 -1.82
C ALA A 224 10.61 27.90 -2.33
N GLU A 225 11.29 29.02 -2.10
CA GLU A 225 10.86 30.33 -2.62
C GLU A 225 10.92 30.41 -4.15
N SER A 226 11.77 29.58 -4.78
CA SER A 226 11.85 29.37 -6.23
C SER A 226 10.55 28.81 -6.83
N GLY A 227 9.60 28.36 -5.99
CA GLY A 227 8.37 27.70 -6.39
C GLY A 227 8.49 26.17 -6.29
N GLY A 228 7.38 25.51 -5.97
CA GLY A 228 7.34 24.06 -5.76
C GLY A 228 6.16 23.61 -4.90
N LEU A 229 6.05 22.31 -4.69
CA LEU A 229 5.10 21.70 -3.74
C LEU A 229 5.61 21.89 -2.30
N TRP A 230 4.67 21.96 -1.35
CA TRP A 230 5.01 21.92 0.08
C TRP A 230 5.48 20.51 0.44
N MET A 231 6.62 20.42 1.14
CA MET A 231 7.17 19.17 1.65
C MET A 231 6.99 19.13 3.16
N ILE A 232 6.69 17.94 3.69
CA ILE A 232 6.70 17.68 5.13
C ILE A 232 8.15 17.40 5.52
N ASP A 233 8.71 18.20 6.42
CA ASP A 233 10.09 18.03 6.90
C ASP A 233 10.15 17.14 8.15
N ARG A 234 9.15 17.24 9.04
CA ARG A 234 9.13 16.48 10.30
C ARG A 234 7.74 16.49 10.95
N GLU A 235 7.29 15.32 11.37
CA GLU A 235 6.12 15.14 12.25
C GLU A 235 6.65 14.87 13.67
N ARG A 236 6.13 15.58 14.68
CA ARG A 236 6.51 15.40 16.08
C ARG A 236 5.28 15.05 16.91
N ASP A 237 5.28 13.83 17.44
CA ASP A 237 4.23 13.32 18.35
C ASP A 237 4.42 13.76 19.80
N GLU A 238 5.31 14.71 20.09
CA GLU A 238 5.54 15.14 21.48
C GLU A 238 4.37 16.00 21.96
N PRO A 239 3.63 15.58 23.01
CA PRO A 239 2.55 16.37 23.56
C PRO A 239 3.10 17.70 24.08
N ARG A 240 2.41 18.80 23.75
CA ARG A 240 2.69 20.15 24.26
C ARG A 240 2.94 20.12 25.77
N THR A 241 4.21 20.15 26.18
CA THR A 241 4.58 20.55 27.53
C THR A 241 4.51 22.08 27.56
N SER A 242 3.32 22.61 27.80
CA SER A 242 3.14 24.02 28.12
C SER A 242 3.82 24.33 29.46
N PRO A 243 4.60 25.42 29.59
CA PRO A 243 4.81 26.06 30.89
C PRO A 243 3.54 26.76 31.39
#